data_AF-A0A8J7Y5P6-F1
#
_entry.id   AF-A0A8J7Y5P6-F1
#
_cell.length_a   1.000
_cell.length_b   1.000
_cell.length_c   1.000
_cell.angle_alpha   90.00
_cell.angle_beta   90.00
_cell.angle_gamma   90.00
#
_symmetry.space_group_name_H-M   'P 1'
#
loop_
_entity.id
_entity.type
_entity.pdbx_description
1 polymer ?
#
loop_
_entity_poly.entity_id
_entity_poly.type
_entity_poly.pdbx_seq_one_letter_code
_entity_poly.pdbx_strand_id
1 'polypeptide(L)'
;MSGEETPDPDELVVRASYRLPINPEEEDLSGIQEYLRFCLQQDGFIHADIDLEIWEPAPRSMTFHADLPNPNPSIFDKLKQKFSLSSEREFNNKSHLTKLSNRRPDLPYSIIFHFVPVHLEDGQEFELQIESEPTALQQYRQGVLSESRDYDEKNVAHTNKRQVRQISSRLGLQALRQPYIVAEFLEPTIAPQQRDVLEKSEYGATATQYIDEADKCFQRRDFRAALNCYILAIEWLIISYFENEVDRDLLEEEEQRQDIHGGFQLYHLVDYLDDENIVSTTTIDKLESWAETERHWMAHHKFGEMPREDIYPIKKRTEVLSKGLFPEIKSSQ
;
A
#
# COMPACT_ATOMS: atom_id res chain seq x y z
N MET A 1 15.87 26.93 2.75
CA MET A 1 14.45 26.96 3.17
C MET A 1 14.07 25.52 3.44
N SER A 2 14.01 25.12 4.70
CA SER A 2 13.58 23.76 5.08
C SER A 2 12.06 23.72 4.98
N GLY A 3 11.52 22.91 4.08
CA GLY A 3 10.08 22.68 4.00
C GLY A 3 9.56 22.16 5.34
N GLU A 4 8.38 22.63 5.73
CA GLU A 4 7.61 22.01 6.81
C GLU A 4 7.32 20.56 6.36
N GLU A 5 8.05 19.60 6.90
CA GLU A 5 7.81 18.19 6.65
C GLU A 5 6.51 17.78 7.37
N THR A 6 5.47 17.55 6.57
CA THR A 6 4.19 17.03 7.04
C THR A 6 4.32 15.52 7.28
N PRO A 7 3.76 14.96 8.36
CA PRO A 7 3.68 13.53 8.59
C PRO A 7 3.12 12.80 7.37
N ASP A 8 3.89 11.89 6.78
CA ASP A 8 3.42 11.07 5.67
C ASP A 8 2.63 9.86 6.23
N PRO A 9 1.31 9.75 5.96
CA PRO A 9 0.53 8.58 6.37
C PRO A 9 1.13 7.27 5.87
N ASP A 10 1.76 7.27 4.68
CA ASP A 10 2.31 6.07 4.08
C ASP A 10 3.47 5.51 4.95
N GLU A 11 4.22 6.39 5.62
CA GLU A 11 5.36 6.03 6.47
C GLU A 11 4.93 5.62 7.90
N LEU A 12 3.68 5.86 8.29
CA LEU A 12 3.22 5.76 9.68
C LEU A 12 2.09 4.75 9.91
N VAL A 13 1.17 4.61 8.95
CA VAL A 13 0.06 3.66 9.03
C VAL A 13 0.60 2.25 8.84
N VAL A 14 0.28 1.38 9.80
CA VAL A 14 0.69 -0.02 9.77
C VAL A 14 -0.46 -0.91 9.34
N ARG A 15 -0.18 -1.82 8.42
CA ARG A 15 -1.11 -2.86 7.97
C ARG A 15 -0.55 -4.25 8.21
N ALA A 16 -1.43 -5.24 8.35
CA ALA A 16 -1.07 -6.65 8.48
C ALA A 16 -2.24 -7.54 8.05
N SER A 17 -1.94 -8.78 7.63
CA SER A 17 -2.95 -9.78 7.28
C SER A 17 -2.67 -11.09 8.01
N TYR A 18 -3.73 -11.69 8.53
CA TYR A 18 -3.65 -12.94 9.28
C TYR A 18 -4.71 -13.92 8.81
N ARG A 19 -4.38 -15.21 8.87
CA ARG A 19 -5.33 -16.29 8.66
C ARG A 19 -6.13 -16.46 9.93
N LEU A 20 -7.45 -16.50 9.79
CA LEU A 20 -8.39 -16.77 10.86
C LEU A 20 -9.06 -18.11 10.58
N PRO A 21 -8.54 -19.23 11.16
CA PRO A 21 -9.02 -20.57 10.86
C PRO A 21 -10.31 -20.88 11.61
N ILE A 22 -11.37 -20.12 11.31
CA ILE A 22 -12.72 -20.36 11.81
C ILE A 22 -13.64 -20.75 10.67
N ASN A 23 -14.70 -21.49 11.01
CA ASN A 23 -15.74 -21.72 10.03
C ASN A 23 -16.39 -20.37 9.69
N PRO A 24 -16.83 -20.18 8.44
CA PRO A 24 -17.38 -18.92 7.97
C PRO A 24 -18.81 -18.67 8.48
N GLU A 25 -19.22 -19.36 9.55
CA GLU A 25 -20.53 -19.22 10.18
C GLU A 25 -20.58 -17.94 11.05
N GLU A 26 -21.75 -17.31 11.11
CA GLU A 26 -21.96 -16.02 11.80
C GLU A 26 -21.73 -16.12 13.32
N GLU A 27 -22.00 -17.30 13.94
CA GLU A 27 -21.75 -17.53 15.37
C GLU A 27 -20.25 -17.51 15.70
N ASP A 28 -19.41 -18.14 14.87
CA ASP A 28 -17.96 -18.19 15.07
C ASP A 28 -17.33 -16.80 14.89
N LEU A 29 -17.82 -16.03 13.90
CA LEU A 29 -17.38 -14.65 13.69
C LEU A 29 -17.74 -13.76 14.89
N SER A 30 -18.97 -13.86 15.39
CA SER A 30 -19.45 -13.09 16.55
C SER A 30 -18.61 -13.37 17.80
N GLY A 31 -18.28 -14.64 18.06
CA GLY A 31 -17.43 -15.03 19.19
C GLY A 31 -16.03 -14.40 19.15
N ILE A 32 -15.42 -14.32 17.96
CA ILE A 32 -14.12 -13.66 17.78
C ILE A 32 -14.21 -12.14 17.93
N GLN A 33 -15.28 -11.53 17.44
CA GLN A 33 -15.49 -10.09 17.59
C GLN A 33 -15.65 -9.69 19.06
N GLU A 34 -16.39 -10.48 19.84
CA GLU A 34 -16.50 -10.29 21.30
C GLU A 34 -15.14 -10.46 21.99
N TYR A 35 -14.37 -11.48 21.62
CA TYR A 35 -13.04 -11.70 22.18
C TYR A 35 -12.05 -10.57 21.83
N LEU A 36 -12.07 -10.08 20.59
CA LEU A 36 -11.31 -8.91 20.13
C LEU A 36 -11.68 -7.66 20.93
N ARG A 37 -12.97 -7.41 21.11
CA ARG A 37 -13.48 -6.29 21.91
C ARG A 37 -12.97 -6.36 23.34
N PHE A 38 -13.06 -7.52 23.98
CA PHE A 38 -12.54 -7.72 25.33
C PHE A 38 -11.03 -7.45 25.41
N CYS A 39 -10.26 -8.00 24.48
CA CYS A 39 -8.81 -7.83 24.41
C CYS A 39 -8.39 -6.37 24.27
N LEU A 40 -9.02 -5.63 23.36
CA LEU A 40 -8.67 -4.23 23.09
C LEU A 40 -9.14 -3.27 24.18
N GLN A 41 -10.25 -3.57 24.85
CA GLN A 41 -10.66 -2.82 26.05
C GLN A 41 -9.64 -2.92 27.18
N GLN A 42 -9.03 -4.10 27.38
CA GLN A 42 -7.93 -4.25 28.35
C GLN A 42 -6.68 -3.44 27.97
N ASP A 43 -6.46 -3.21 26.67
CA ASP A 43 -5.36 -2.40 26.16
C ASP A 43 -5.69 -0.89 26.12
N GLY A 44 -6.86 -0.50 26.65
CA GLY A 44 -7.28 0.89 26.72
C GLY A 44 -7.79 1.42 25.38
N PHE A 45 -8.54 0.61 24.63
CA PHE A 45 -9.31 1.04 23.45
C PHE A 45 -10.81 0.94 23.68
N ILE A 46 -11.57 1.81 23.01
CA ILE A 46 -13.02 1.84 23.00
C ILE A 46 -13.49 1.48 21.58
N HIS A 47 -14.50 0.62 21.49
CA HIS A 47 -15.15 0.29 20.24
C HIS A 47 -15.92 1.51 19.71
N ALA A 48 -15.62 1.91 18.48
CA ALA A 48 -16.13 3.14 17.87
C ALA A 48 -17.39 2.91 17.02
N ASP A 49 -17.59 1.69 16.54
CA ASP A 49 -18.75 1.34 15.73
C ASP A 49 -19.98 1.27 16.65
N ILE A 50 -21.01 2.05 16.29
CA ILE A 50 -22.31 2.10 16.95
C ILE A 50 -22.92 0.70 16.88
N ASP A 51 -23.50 0.21 17.98
CA ASP A 51 -24.21 -1.07 18.08
C ASP A 51 -25.22 -1.20 16.91
N LEU A 52 -24.80 -1.86 15.83
CA LEU A 52 -25.70 -2.31 14.78
C LEU A 52 -26.56 -3.42 15.38
N GLU A 53 -27.86 -3.31 15.14
CA GLU A 53 -28.92 -4.05 15.82
C GLU A 53 -28.69 -5.56 15.82
N ILE A 54 -29.20 -6.23 16.86
CA ILE A 54 -29.04 -7.66 17.21
C ILE A 54 -29.57 -8.64 16.11
N TRP A 55 -30.00 -8.13 14.96
CA TRP A 55 -30.68 -8.87 13.89
C TRP A 55 -30.01 -8.71 12.50
N GLU A 56 -28.85 -8.06 12.41
CA GLU A 56 -28.07 -7.95 11.17
C GLU A 56 -26.88 -8.93 11.15
N PRO A 57 -26.34 -9.29 9.95
CA PRO A 57 -25.10 -10.06 9.85
C PRO A 57 -23.98 -9.39 10.66
N ALA A 58 -23.09 -10.17 11.26
CA ALA A 58 -22.00 -9.62 12.05
C ALA A 58 -21.18 -8.63 11.19
N PRO A 59 -20.90 -7.42 11.72
CA PRO A 59 -20.23 -6.39 10.94
C PRO A 59 -18.88 -6.90 10.47
N ARG A 60 -18.57 -6.78 9.17
CA ARG A 60 -17.32 -7.28 8.59
C ARG A 60 -16.11 -6.39 8.90
N SER A 61 -16.29 -5.38 9.73
CA SER A 61 -15.23 -4.54 10.26
C SER A 61 -15.49 -4.15 11.71
N MET A 62 -14.43 -3.92 12.47
CA MET A 62 -14.49 -3.35 13.81
C MET A 62 -13.46 -2.24 13.97
N THR A 63 -13.91 -1.06 14.36
CA THR A 63 -13.07 0.11 14.62
C THR A 63 -12.90 0.33 16.11
N PHE A 64 -11.66 0.51 16.53
CA PHE A 64 -11.30 0.82 17.90
C PHE A 64 -10.50 2.13 17.95
N HIS A 65 -10.80 2.98 18.92
CA HIS A 65 -10.03 4.19 19.22
C HIS A 65 -9.42 4.09 20.61
N ALA A 66 -8.25 4.69 20.78
CA ALA A 66 -7.61 4.84 22.07
C ALA A 66 -8.58 5.49 23.06
N ASP A 67 -8.78 4.86 24.20
CA ASP A 67 -9.41 5.51 25.35
C ASP A 67 -8.50 6.66 25.77
N LEU A 68 -9.08 7.85 25.79
CA LEU A 68 -8.45 9.07 26.25
C LEU A 68 -9.06 9.38 27.62
N PRO A 69 -8.54 8.77 28.71
CA PRO A 69 -9.14 8.87 30.03
C PRO A 69 -9.25 10.33 30.47
N ASN A 70 -10.33 10.65 31.17
CA ASN A 70 -10.56 12.00 31.69
C ASN A 70 -9.50 12.35 32.75
N PRO A 71 -8.68 13.41 32.57
CA PRO A 71 -8.09 14.05 33.73
C PRO A 71 -9.23 14.59 34.58
N ASN A 72 -9.14 14.44 35.91
CA ASN A 72 -10.13 15.00 36.82
C ASN A 72 -10.36 16.48 36.47
N PRO A 73 -11.58 16.88 36.07
CA PRO A 73 -11.81 18.25 35.64
C PRO A 73 -11.51 19.20 36.80
N SER A 74 -10.81 20.29 36.50
CA SER A 74 -10.48 21.33 37.47
C SER A 74 -11.75 21.82 38.15
N ILE A 75 -11.65 22.24 39.41
CA ILE A 75 -12.77 22.82 40.17
C ILE A 75 -13.39 23.98 39.38
N PHE A 76 -12.57 24.72 38.64
CA PHE A 76 -13.00 25.84 37.81
C PHE A 76 -13.82 25.40 36.59
N ASP A 77 -13.49 24.26 36.00
CA ASP A 77 -14.22 23.68 34.86
C ASP A 77 -15.57 23.12 35.28
N LYS A 78 -15.62 22.47 36.45
CA LYS A 78 -16.88 22.04 37.09
C LYS A 78 -17.79 23.23 37.38
N LEU A 79 -17.23 24.36 37.80
CA LEU A 79 -17.98 25.60 38.01
C LEU A 79 -18.52 26.16 36.69
N LYS A 80 -17.72 26.22 35.62
CA LYS A 80 -18.18 26.73 34.31
C LYS A 80 -19.30 25.89 33.69
N GLN A 81 -19.23 24.56 33.80
CA GLN A 81 -20.33 23.67 33.39
C GLN A 81 -21.62 23.97 34.17
N LYS A 82 -21.50 24.22 35.48
CA LYS A 82 -22.65 24.50 36.36
C LYS A 82 -23.33 25.85 36.05
N PHE A 83 -22.63 26.76 35.38
CA PHE A 83 -23.13 28.08 35.01
C PHE A 83 -23.46 28.23 33.51
N SER A 84 -23.42 27.15 32.71
CA SER A 84 -23.74 27.15 31.27
C SER A 84 -23.01 28.22 30.44
N LEU A 85 -21.82 28.64 30.87
CA LEU A 85 -21.02 29.70 30.22
C LEU A 85 -20.17 29.17 29.03
N SER A 86 -20.23 27.87 28.76
CA SER A 86 -19.57 27.20 27.65
C SER A 86 -20.45 26.04 27.19
N SER A 87 -20.63 25.88 25.88
CA SER A 87 -21.37 24.74 25.34
C SER A 87 -20.64 23.44 25.68
N GLU A 88 -21.39 22.37 25.98
CA GLU A 88 -20.79 21.05 26.29
C GLU A 88 -19.86 20.56 25.16
N ARG A 89 -20.16 20.92 23.91
CA ARG A 89 -19.32 20.61 22.74
C ARG A 89 -17.95 21.28 22.78
N GLU A 90 -17.86 22.56 23.15
CA GLU A 90 -16.59 23.27 23.26
C GLU A 90 -15.70 22.71 24.39
N PHE A 91 -16.33 22.32 25.51
CA PHE A 91 -15.64 21.69 26.62
C PHE A 91 -15.13 20.29 26.25
N ASN A 92 -15.96 19.48 25.59
CA ASN A 92 -15.59 18.15 25.13
C ASN A 92 -14.45 18.20 24.10
N ASN A 93 -14.48 19.15 23.16
CA ASN A 93 -13.41 19.32 22.17
C ASN A 93 -12.09 19.75 22.82
N LYS A 94 -12.09 20.73 23.73
CA LYS A 94 -10.86 21.15 24.43
C LYS A 94 -10.29 20.03 25.30
N SER A 95 -11.16 19.33 26.03
CA SER A 95 -10.77 18.17 26.83
C SER A 95 -10.15 17.08 25.95
N HIS A 96 -10.77 16.75 24.82
CA HIS A 96 -10.25 15.80 23.84
C HIS A 96 -8.87 16.20 23.32
N LEU A 97 -8.68 17.45 22.87
CA LEU A 97 -7.39 17.92 22.34
C LEU A 97 -6.28 17.89 23.40
N THR A 98 -6.58 18.28 24.64
CA THR A 98 -5.61 18.18 25.75
C THR A 98 -5.25 16.73 26.08
N LYS A 99 -6.20 15.79 25.96
CA LYS A 99 -5.89 14.36 26.16
C LYS A 99 -5.06 13.81 25.02
N LEU A 100 -5.40 14.17 23.79
CA LEU A 100 -4.68 13.79 22.60
C LEU A 100 -3.24 14.32 22.65
N SER A 101 -3.01 15.55 23.11
CA SER A 101 -1.66 16.12 23.28
C SER A 101 -0.80 15.42 24.32
N ASN A 102 -1.41 14.84 25.36
CA ASN A 102 -0.70 14.13 26.42
C ASN A 102 -0.42 12.67 26.08
N ARG A 103 -1.03 12.13 25.02
CA ARG A 103 -0.79 10.76 24.57
C ARG A 103 0.53 10.71 23.81
N ARG A 104 1.27 9.61 23.99
CA ARG A 104 2.52 9.37 23.28
C ARG A 104 2.28 9.23 21.77
N PRO A 105 3.03 9.95 20.91
CA PRO A 105 2.85 9.92 19.46
C PRO A 105 3.04 8.53 18.83
N ASP A 106 3.91 7.70 19.43
CA ASP A 106 4.29 6.37 18.92
C ASP A 106 3.31 5.24 19.25
N LEU A 107 2.29 5.50 20.07
CA LEU A 107 1.24 4.53 20.37
C LEU A 107 0.13 4.57 19.32
N PRO A 108 -0.53 3.43 19.01
CA PRO A 108 -1.73 3.42 18.19
C PRO A 108 -2.82 4.33 18.76
N TYR A 109 -3.47 5.09 17.88
CA TYR A 109 -4.67 5.85 18.16
C TYR A 109 -5.91 5.10 17.67
N SER A 110 -5.89 4.54 16.47
CA SER A 110 -6.98 3.68 15.98
C SER A 110 -6.45 2.34 15.49
N ILE A 111 -7.25 1.31 15.67
CA ILE A 111 -7.02 -0.02 15.12
C ILE A 111 -8.33 -0.48 14.48
N ILE A 112 -8.25 -0.87 13.22
CA ILE A 112 -9.38 -1.34 12.41
C ILE A 112 -9.11 -2.79 12.05
N PHE A 113 -10.11 -3.64 12.26
CA PHE A 113 -10.10 -5.05 11.87
C PHE A 113 -11.09 -5.21 10.73
N HIS A 114 -10.68 -5.84 9.63
CA HIS A 114 -11.56 -6.24 8.53
C HIS A 114 -11.56 -7.76 8.38
N PHE A 115 -12.75 -8.35 8.32
CA PHE A 115 -12.95 -9.79 8.17
C PHE A 115 -13.32 -10.08 6.72
N VAL A 116 -12.34 -10.49 5.92
CA VAL A 116 -12.48 -10.71 4.48
C VAL A 116 -12.71 -12.20 4.22
N PRO A 117 -13.85 -12.61 3.63
CA PRO A 117 -14.06 -14.01 3.27
C PRO A 117 -13.11 -14.41 2.13
N VAL A 118 -12.41 -15.52 2.29
CA VAL A 118 -11.51 -16.10 1.29
C VAL A 118 -12.01 -17.49 0.94
N HIS A 119 -12.14 -17.77 -0.36
CA HIS A 119 -12.51 -19.09 -0.86
C HIS A 119 -11.25 -19.91 -1.12
N LEU A 120 -11.18 -21.08 -0.52
CA LEU A 120 -10.11 -22.07 -0.68
C LEU A 120 -10.66 -23.32 -1.36
N GLU A 121 -9.78 -24.18 -1.88
CA GLU A 121 -10.18 -25.44 -2.53
C GLU A 121 -10.98 -26.36 -1.59
N ASP A 122 -10.69 -26.31 -0.28
CA ASP A 122 -11.28 -27.17 0.75
C ASP A 122 -12.38 -26.49 1.60
N GLY A 123 -12.79 -25.26 1.28
CA GLY A 123 -13.80 -24.52 2.05
C GLY A 123 -13.68 -23.00 1.99
N GLN A 124 -14.37 -22.29 2.87
CA GLN A 124 -14.28 -20.84 3.00
C GLN A 124 -13.74 -20.48 4.38
N GLU A 125 -12.82 -19.52 4.45
CA GLU A 125 -12.20 -19.03 5.68
C GLU A 125 -12.27 -17.49 5.73
N PHE A 126 -11.80 -16.91 6.84
CA PHE A 126 -11.56 -15.46 6.92
C PHE A 126 -10.08 -15.12 6.89
N GLU A 127 -9.75 -14.11 6.10
CA GLU A 127 -8.56 -13.30 6.31
C GLU A 127 -8.93 -12.14 7.24
N LEU A 128 -8.17 -11.99 8.33
CA LEU A 128 -8.24 -10.83 9.20
C LEU A 128 -7.19 -9.80 8.77
N GLN A 129 -7.65 -8.70 8.20
CA GLN A 129 -6.81 -7.55 7.88
C GLN A 129 -6.85 -6.56 9.03
N ILE A 130 -5.69 -6.07 9.45
CA ILE A 130 -5.54 -5.12 10.54
C ILE A 130 -4.90 -3.85 9.97
N GLU A 131 -5.52 -2.70 10.20
CA GLU A 131 -4.95 -1.37 9.97
C GLU A 131 -4.79 -0.65 11.30
N SER A 132 -3.63 -0.03 11.54
CA SER A 132 -3.32 0.65 12.79
C SER A 132 -2.72 2.02 12.53
N GLU A 133 -3.40 3.06 12.96
CA GLU A 133 -2.97 4.45 12.83
C GLU A 133 -2.31 4.93 14.13
N PRO A 134 -1.11 5.55 14.08
CA PRO A 134 -0.46 6.06 15.27
C PRO A 134 -1.04 7.40 15.74
N THR A 135 -0.85 7.70 17.02
CA THR A 135 -1.28 8.94 17.67
C THR A 135 -0.65 10.18 17.04
N ALA A 136 0.60 10.09 16.57
CA ALA A 136 1.28 11.18 15.88
C ALA A 136 0.46 11.73 14.70
N LEU A 137 -0.12 10.83 13.90
CA LEU A 137 -0.91 11.22 12.72
C LEU A 137 -2.20 11.92 13.12
N GLN A 138 -2.88 11.41 14.16
CA GLN A 138 -4.08 12.05 14.69
C GLN A 138 -3.79 13.40 15.36
N GLN A 139 -2.69 13.51 16.11
CA GLN A 139 -2.26 14.77 16.71
C GLN A 139 -1.99 15.83 15.64
N TYR A 140 -1.31 15.46 14.56
CA TYR A 140 -1.08 16.36 13.44
C TYR A 140 -2.39 16.80 12.77
N ARG A 141 -3.29 15.86 12.44
CA ARG A 141 -4.61 16.16 11.84
C ARG A 141 -5.45 17.11 12.69
N GLN A 142 -5.26 17.10 14.01
CA GLN A 142 -5.97 17.95 14.97
C GLN A 142 -5.21 19.24 15.36
N GLY A 143 -4.07 19.52 14.70
CA GLY A 143 -3.24 20.70 14.96
C GLY A 143 -2.58 20.71 16.35
N VAL A 144 -2.44 19.53 16.97
CA VAL A 144 -1.79 19.34 18.27
C VAL A 144 -0.27 19.23 18.10
N LEU A 145 0.16 18.51 17.05
CA LEU A 145 1.53 18.51 16.58
C LEU A 145 1.62 19.43 15.36
N SER A 146 2.65 20.26 15.33
CA SER A 146 2.86 21.22 14.24
C SER A 146 3.90 20.74 13.23
N GLU A 147 4.88 19.92 13.63
CA GLU A 147 6.01 19.54 12.77
C GLU A 147 6.40 18.06 12.95
N SER A 148 6.95 17.42 11.90
CA SER A 148 7.47 16.05 11.96
C SER A 148 8.59 15.86 12.99
N ARG A 149 9.37 16.92 13.29
CA ARG A 149 10.47 16.91 14.26
C ARG A 149 10.03 16.62 15.69
N ASP A 150 8.75 16.76 15.98
CA ASP A 150 8.20 16.49 17.30
C ASP A 150 8.18 14.98 17.65
N TYR A 151 8.45 14.10 16.67
CA TYR A 151 8.54 12.66 16.87
C TYR A 151 9.49 11.97 15.87
N ASP A 152 9.83 10.71 16.13
CA ASP A 152 10.66 9.90 15.21
C ASP A 152 9.77 8.91 14.45
N GLU A 153 9.56 9.15 13.16
CA GLU A 153 8.75 8.31 12.26
C GLU A 153 9.13 6.83 12.31
N LYS A 154 10.44 6.52 12.35
CA LYS A 154 10.91 5.12 12.40
C LYS A 154 10.54 4.47 13.71
N ASN A 155 10.65 5.20 14.81
CA ASN A 155 10.25 4.70 16.13
C ASN A 155 8.73 4.55 16.24
N VAL A 156 7.95 5.49 15.68
CA VAL A 156 6.49 5.40 15.59
C VAL A 156 6.08 4.16 14.81
N ALA A 157 6.59 3.98 13.58
CA ALA A 157 6.32 2.82 12.75
C ALA A 157 6.73 1.50 13.45
N HIS A 158 7.91 1.47 14.09
CA HIS A 158 8.39 0.30 14.82
C HIS A 158 7.47 -0.07 16.00
N THR A 159 7.09 0.92 16.80
CA THR A 159 6.21 0.73 17.97
C THR A 159 4.81 0.30 17.53
N ASN A 160 4.27 0.91 16.49
CA ASN A 160 2.98 0.56 15.93
C ASN A 160 2.95 -0.88 15.38
N LYS A 161 3.97 -1.29 14.60
CA LYS A 161 4.13 -2.70 14.16
C LYS A 161 4.22 -3.67 15.33
N ARG A 162 4.97 -3.31 16.38
CA ARG A 162 5.11 -4.15 17.58
C ARG A 162 3.76 -4.35 18.28
N GLN A 163 2.94 -3.31 18.38
CA GLN A 163 1.60 -3.41 18.98
C GLN A 163 0.69 -4.33 18.17
N VAL A 164 0.66 -4.17 16.84
CA VAL A 164 -0.12 -5.08 15.96
C VAL A 164 0.35 -6.54 16.13
N ARG A 165 1.66 -6.80 16.21
CA ARG A 165 2.19 -8.16 16.49
C ARG A 165 1.75 -8.69 17.85
N GLN A 166 1.75 -7.85 18.88
CA GLN A 166 1.35 -8.25 20.24
C GLN A 166 -0.13 -8.64 20.30
N ILE A 167 -1.01 -7.80 19.71
CA ILE A 167 -2.44 -8.09 19.59
C ILE A 167 -2.63 -9.42 18.85
N SER A 168 -1.99 -9.57 17.69
CA SER A 168 -2.17 -10.75 16.85
C SER A 168 -1.65 -12.04 17.49
N SER A 169 -0.52 -11.96 18.22
CA SER A 169 0.03 -13.08 18.99
C SER A 169 -0.89 -13.52 20.14
N ARG A 170 -1.49 -12.56 20.87
CA ARG A 170 -2.46 -12.86 21.93
C ARG A 170 -3.70 -13.58 21.38
N LEU A 171 -4.09 -13.25 20.16
CA LEU A 171 -5.22 -13.87 19.46
C LEU A 171 -4.87 -15.21 18.81
N GLY A 172 -3.61 -15.68 18.89
CA GLY A 172 -3.16 -16.94 18.29
C GLY A 172 -3.18 -16.95 16.76
N LEU A 173 -3.12 -15.77 16.13
CA LEU A 173 -3.27 -15.63 14.69
C LEU A 173 -2.00 -16.06 13.93
N GLN A 174 -2.20 -16.76 12.81
CA GLN A 174 -1.12 -17.08 11.89
C GLN A 174 -0.96 -15.95 10.88
N ALA A 175 0.21 -15.30 10.85
CA ALA A 175 0.46 -14.22 9.91
C ALA A 175 0.51 -14.75 8.47
N LEU A 176 -0.40 -14.23 7.63
CA LEU A 176 -0.26 -14.29 6.17
C LEU A 176 0.77 -13.24 5.74
N ARG A 177 0.72 -12.07 6.39
CA ARG A 177 1.67 -10.98 6.20
C ARG A 177 1.98 -10.29 7.52
N GLN A 178 3.26 -10.26 7.86
CA GLN A 178 3.77 -9.57 9.05
C GLN A 178 3.49 -8.05 8.97
N PRO A 179 3.31 -7.35 10.10
CA PRO A 179 3.02 -5.91 10.09
C PRO A 179 4.06 -5.09 9.32
N TYR A 180 3.58 -4.25 8.42
CA TYR A 180 4.34 -3.39 7.50
C TYR A 180 3.73 -1.98 7.49
N ILE A 181 4.51 -0.95 7.15
CA ILE A 181 3.93 0.39 6.87
C ILE A 181 3.47 0.47 5.42
N VAL A 182 2.51 1.33 5.09
CA VAL A 182 1.99 1.43 3.71
C VAL A 182 3.10 1.74 2.70
N ALA A 183 4.11 2.54 3.05
CA ALA A 183 5.29 2.78 2.23
C ALA A 183 6.15 1.51 2.00
N GLU A 184 6.06 0.51 2.89
CA GLU A 184 6.64 -0.81 2.70
C GLU A 184 5.74 -1.77 1.88
N PHE A 185 4.49 -1.38 1.63
CA PHE A 185 3.60 -2.16 0.79
C PHE A 185 3.91 -1.88 -0.67
N LEU A 186 4.50 -2.87 -1.30
CA LEU A 186 4.46 -2.97 -2.73
C LEU A 186 3.06 -3.43 -3.16
N GLU A 187 2.24 -2.53 -3.73
CA GLU A 187 1.26 -2.99 -4.72
C GLU A 187 2.08 -3.50 -5.90
N PRO A 188 2.14 -4.81 -6.14
CA PRO A 188 2.91 -5.34 -7.26
C PRO A 188 2.36 -4.73 -8.54
N THR A 189 3.26 -4.31 -9.43
CA THR A 189 2.87 -3.66 -10.69
C THR A 189 2.02 -4.57 -11.57
N ILE A 190 2.23 -5.89 -11.46
CA ILE A 190 1.42 -6.91 -12.14
C ILE A 190 0.69 -7.77 -11.12
N ALA A 191 -0.56 -8.12 -11.41
CA ALA A 191 -1.36 -9.01 -10.57
C ALA A 191 -0.83 -10.47 -10.65
N PRO A 192 -1.07 -11.31 -9.62
CA PRO A 192 -0.63 -12.71 -9.64
C PRO A 192 -1.10 -13.50 -10.87
N GLN A 193 -2.36 -13.34 -11.27
CA GLN A 193 -2.90 -14.05 -12.45
C GLN A 193 -2.18 -13.66 -13.74
N GLN A 194 -1.82 -12.38 -13.86
CA GLN A 194 -1.08 -11.86 -15.00
C GLN A 194 0.38 -12.33 -15.00
N ARG A 195 1.00 -12.46 -13.82
CA ARG A 195 2.30 -13.09 -13.67
C ARG A 195 2.29 -14.52 -14.18
N ASP A 196 1.26 -15.31 -13.85
CA ASP A 196 1.16 -16.69 -14.31
C ASP A 196 1.04 -16.80 -15.85
N VAL A 197 0.48 -15.79 -16.52
CA VAL A 197 0.45 -15.73 -17.99
C VAL A 197 1.83 -15.39 -18.53
N LEU A 198 2.48 -14.36 -17.98
CA LEU A 198 3.83 -13.94 -18.37
C LEU A 198 4.88 -15.03 -18.15
N GLU A 199 4.85 -15.72 -17.01
CA GLU A 199 5.84 -16.78 -16.72
C GLU A 199 5.73 -17.98 -17.68
N LYS A 200 4.65 -18.09 -18.46
CA LYS A 200 4.48 -19.10 -19.52
C LYS A 200 4.97 -18.64 -20.89
N SER A 201 5.25 -17.36 -21.08
CA SER A 201 5.75 -16.82 -22.35
C SER A 201 7.28 -16.89 -22.40
N GLU A 202 7.82 -17.12 -23.59
CA GLU A 202 9.26 -17.01 -23.85
C GLU A 202 9.74 -15.62 -23.42
N TYR A 203 10.74 -15.57 -22.53
CA TYR A 203 11.27 -14.36 -21.86
C TYR A 203 10.37 -13.65 -20.83
N GLY A 204 9.14 -14.09 -20.58
CA GLY A 204 8.25 -13.39 -19.63
C GLY A 204 8.69 -13.51 -18.16
N ALA A 205 9.47 -14.55 -17.82
CA ALA A 205 10.16 -14.64 -16.52
C ALA A 205 11.19 -13.51 -16.32
N THR A 206 11.92 -13.13 -17.38
CA THR A 206 12.88 -12.02 -17.36
C THR A 206 12.17 -10.69 -17.17
N ALA A 207 11.08 -10.45 -17.89
CA ALA A 207 10.23 -9.26 -17.70
C ALA A 207 9.74 -9.17 -16.24
N THR A 208 9.23 -10.28 -15.70
CA THR A 208 8.73 -10.37 -14.32
C THR A 208 9.82 -10.06 -13.28
N GLN A 209 11.05 -10.57 -13.50
CA GLN A 209 12.17 -10.27 -12.62
C GLN A 209 12.49 -8.77 -12.56
N TYR A 210 12.51 -8.09 -13.71
CA TYR A 210 12.77 -6.64 -13.75
C TYR A 210 11.62 -5.83 -13.14
N ILE A 211 10.37 -6.26 -13.31
CA ILE A 211 9.23 -5.65 -12.63
C ILE A 211 9.41 -5.74 -11.10
N ASP A 212 9.77 -6.92 -10.59
CA ASP A 212 9.99 -7.13 -9.15
C ASP A 212 11.14 -6.30 -8.59
N GLU A 213 12.20 -6.13 -9.36
CA GLU A 213 13.34 -5.29 -8.98
C GLU A 213 12.97 -3.81 -9.02
N ALA A 214 12.25 -3.36 -10.05
CA ALA A 214 11.75 -2.00 -10.19
C ALA A 214 10.86 -1.61 -9.01
N ASP A 215 9.94 -2.50 -8.66
CA ASP A 215 9.04 -2.38 -7.55
C ASP A 215 9.79 -2.22 -6.21
N LYS A 216 10.79 -3.08 -5.95
CA LYS A 216 11.64 -2.96 -4.76
C LYS A 216 12.45 -1.67 -4.72
N CYS A 217 12.98 -1.22 -5.86
CA CYS A 217 13.72 0.05 -5.96
C CYS A 217 12.80 1.24 -5.71
N PHE A 218 11.59 1.22 -6.28
CA PHE A 218 10.57 2.26 -6.08
C PHE A 218 10.20 2.38 -4.59
N GLN A 219 10.01 1.24 -3.92
CA GLN A 219 9.75 1.17 -2.48
C GLN A 219 10.89 1.75 -1.64
N ARG A 220 12.15 1.52 -2.04
CA ARG A 220 13.33 2.03 -1.34
C ARG A 220 13.64 3.50 -1.64
N ARG A 221 12.78 4.18 -2.41
CA ARG A 221 13.00 5.54 -2.92
C ARG A 221 14.25 5.66 -3.79
N ASP A 222 14.73 4.53 -4.34
CA ASP A 222 15.79 4.52 -5.36
C ASP A 222 15.13 4.64 -6.74
N PHE A 223 14.60 5.83 -6.99
CA PHE A 223 13.76 6.12 -8.15
C PHE A 223 14.50 5.99 -9.47
N ARG A 224 15.81 6.22 -9.47
CA ARG A 224 16.65 6.02 -10.65
C ARG A 224 16.80 4.54 -10.98
N ALA A 225 17.08 3.70 -9.98
CA ALA A 225 17.13 2.26 -10.19
C ALA A 225 15.74 1.72 -10.59
N ALA A 226 14.68 2.24 -9.99
CA ALA A 226 13.31 1.89 -10.32
C ALA A 226 12.97 2.19 -11.77
N LEU A 227 13.30 3.40 -12.25
CA LEU A 227 13.10 3.81 -13.65
C LEU A 227 13.77 2.82 -14.60
N ASN A 228 15.06 2.55 -14.38
CA ASN A 228 15.83 1.67 -15.24
C ASN A 228 15.24 0.25 -15.28
N CYS A 229 14.83 -0.28 -14.12
CA CYS A 229 14.22 -1.60 -14.07
C CYS A 229 12.84 -1.63 -14.72
N TYR A 230 12.02 -0.57 -14.60
CA TYR A 230 10.73 -0.50 -15.31
C TYR A 230 10.90 -0.41 -16.83
N ILE A 231 11.93 0.29 -17.31
CA ILE A 231 12.25 0.36 -18.75
C ILE A 231 12.66 -1.03 -19.25
N LEU A 232 13.62 -1.68 -18.59
CA LEU A 232 14.04 -3.04 -18.94
C LEU A 232 12.85 -4.01 -18.91
N ALA A 233 11.99 -3.91 -17.91
CA ALA A 233 10.75 -4.69 -17.86
C ALA A 233 9.86 -4.46 -19.09
N ILE A 234 9.68 -3.22 -19.53
CA ILE A 234 8.90 -2.89 -20.73
C ILE A 234 9.55 -3.49 -21.99
N GLU A 235 10.87 -3.37 -22.14
CA GLU A 235 11.59 -3.93 -23.28
C GLU A 235 11.38 -5.45 -23.36
N TRP A 236 11.56 -6.16 -22.25
CA TRP A 236 11.34 -7.61 -22.18
C TRP A 236 9.88 -8.02 -22.36
N LEU A 237 8.91 -7.20 -21.93
CA LEU A 237 7.49 -7.44 -22.22
C LEU A 237 7.22 -7.41 -23.72
N ILE A 238 7.81 -6.44 -24.44
CA ILE A 238 7.63 -6.31 -25.89
C ILE A 238 8.31 -7.47 -26.61
N ILE A 239 9.57 -7.77 -26.28
CA ILE A 239 10.32 -8.91 -26.87
C ILE A 239 9.55 -10.22 -26.66
N SER A 240 9.09 -10.46 -25.43
CA SER A 240 8.30 -11.65 -25.12
C SER A 240 7.01 -11.72 -25.95
N TYR A 241 6.31 -10.60 -26.12
CA TYR A 241 5.08 -10.58 -26.92
C TYR A 241 5.34 -10.93 -28.39
N PHE A 242 6.35 -10.33 -29.01
CA PHE A 242 6.67 -10.60 -30.41
C PHE A 242 7.08 -12.05 -30.66
N GLU A 243 7.84 -12.63 -29.75
CA GLU A 243 8.23 -14.04 -29.83
C GLU A 243 7.01 -14.97 -29.74
N ASN A 244 6.12 -14.75 -28.76
CA ASN A 244 5.05 -15.69 -28.46
C ASN A 244 3.78 -15.50 -29.31
N GLU A 245 3.41 -14.26 -29.63
CA GLU A 245 2.14 -13.94 -30.28
C GLU A 245 2.30 -13.55 -31.75
N VAL A 246 3.48 -13.07 -32.15
CA VAL A 246 3.78 -12.61 -33.52
C VAL A 246 4.73 -13.57 -34.25
N ASP A 247 5.26 -14.59 -33.57
CA ASP A 247 6.23 -15.58 -34.10
C ASP A 247 7.45 -14.88 -34.72
N ARG A 248 7.98 -13.88 -34.00
CA ARG A 248 9.08 -13.04 -34.46
C ARG A 248 10.13 -12.88 -33.37
N ASP A 249 11.25 -13.57 -33.55
CA ASP A 249 12.42 -13.44 -32.67
C ASP A 249 13.17 -12.15 -32.97
N LEU A 250 12.83 -11.12 -32.22
CA LEU A 250 13.50 -9.83 -32.34
C LEU A 250 14.99 -9.98 -32.04
N LEU A 251 15.38 -10.74 -31.00
CA LEU A 251 16.79 -10.88 -30.58
C LEU A 251 17.65 -11.50 -31.69
N GLU A 252 17.14 -12.52 -32.38
CA GLU A 252 17.82 -13.11 -33.53
C GLU A 252 17.95 -12.09 -34.68
N GLU A 253 16.90 -11.30 -34.97
CA GLU A 253 16.97 -10.25 -35.99
C GLU A 253 18.03 -9.18 -35.69
N GLU A 254 18.24 -8.83 -34.41
CA GLU A 254 19.31 -7.92 -34.02
C GLU A 254 20.70 -8.51 -34.24
N GLU A 255 20.90 -9.77 -33.82
CA GLU A 255 22.17 -10.47 -34.01
C GLU A 255 22.55 -10.55 -35.50
N GLN A 256 21.57 -10.81 -36.36
CA GLN A 256 21.75 -10.86 -37.82
C GLN A 256 22.07 -9.50 -38.45
N ARG A 257 21.61 -8.39 -37.87
CA ARG A 257 21.88 -7.02 -38.37
C ARG A 257 23.29 -6.52 -38.03
N GLN A 258 24.04 -7.23 -37.18
CA GLN A 258 25.38 -6.83 -36.72
C GLN A 258 25.42 -5.40 -36.17
N ASP A 259 24.34 -4.93 -35.55
CA ASP A 259 24.34 -3.60 -34.94
C ASP A 259 25.28 -3.61 -33.73
N ILE A 260 26.44 -2.96 -33.87
CA ILE A 260 27.57 -2.99 -32.92
C ILE A 260 27.28 -2.10 -31.68
N HIS A 261 26.04 -1.64 -31.52
CA HIS A 261 25.62 -0.67 -30.51
C HIS A 261 24.49 -1.18 -29.61
N GLY A 262 24.61 -2.44 -29.18
CA GLY A 262 24.17 -2.92 -27.87
C GLY A 262 22.68 -2.91 -27.59
N GLY A 263 22.00 -4.00 -27.93
CA GLY A 263 20.64 -4.34 -27.50
C GLY A 263 19.56 -3.52 -28.22
N PHE A 264 18.39 -4.11 -28.44
CA PHE A 264 17.18 -3.33 -28.68
C PHE A 264 16.97 -2.34 -27.55
N GLN A 265 17.17 -1.07 -27.90
CA GLN A 265 16.77 0.02 -27.04
C GLN A 265 15.27 0.24 -27.20
N LEU A 266 14.61 0.65 -26.13
CA LEU A 266 13.17 0.88 -26.06
C LEU A 266 12.57 1.55 -27.32
N TYR A 267 13.21 2.57 -27.89
CA TYR A 267 12.67 3.25 -29.09
C TYR A 267 12.45 2.30 -30.28
N HIS A 268 13.37 1.37 -30.54
CA HIS A 268 13.22 0.40 -31.63
C HIS A 268 12.05 -0.58 -31.39
N LEU A 269 11.82 -0.93 -30.13
CA LEU A 269 10.72 -1.82 -29.74
C LEU A 269 9.37 -1.10 -29.81
N VAL A 270 9.35 0.21 -29.52
CA VAL A 270 8.16 1.05 -29.64
C VAL A 270 7.75 1.21 -31.11
N ASP A 271 8.72 1.39 -32.02
CA ASP A 271 8.45 1.43 -33.47
C ASP A 271 7.71 0.17 -33.94
N TYR A 272 8.14 -1.02 -33.48
CA TYR A 272 7.45 -2.27 -33.82
C TYR A 272 6.02 -2.35 -33.25
N LEU A 273 5.80 -1.83 -32.04
CA LEU A 273 4.44 -1.79 -31.48
C LEU A 273 3.50 -0.87 -32.27
N ASP A 274 4.02 0.26 -32.77
CA ASP A 274 3.24 1.23 -33.54
C ASP A 274 2.96 0.73 -34.96
N ASP A 275 3.97 0.19 -35.66
CA ASP A 275 3.85 -0.36 -37.01
C ASP A 275 2.78 -1.46 -37.11
N GLU A 276 2.69 -2.31 -36.09
CA GLU A 276 1.72 -3.40 -36.01
C GLU A 276 0.41 -3.00 -35.30
N ASN A 277 0.30 -1.75 -34.81
CA ASN A 277 -0.86 -1.19 -34.11
C ASN A 277 -1.36 -2.08 -32.95
N ILE A 278 -0.41 -2.63 -32.18
CA ILE A 278 -0.66 -3.60 -31.10
C ILE A 278 -1.26 -2.92 -29.86
N VAL A 279 -0.84 -1.69 -29.59
CA VAL A 279 -1.26 -0.91 -28.40
C VAL A 279 -1.81 0.44 -28.80
N SER A 280 -2.51 1.11 -27.87
CA SER A 280 -3.08 2.42 -28.15
C SER A 280 -2.00 3.48 -28.41
N THR A 281 -2.31 4.46 -29.27
CA THR A 281 -1.44 5.63 -29.55
C THR A 281 -1.01 6.35 -28.27
N THR A 282 -1.89 6.46 -27.27
CA THR A 282 -1.55 7.06 -25.96
C THR A 282 -0.52 6.24 -25.15
N THR A 283 -0.35 4.96 -25.47
CA THR A 283 0.69 4.10 -24.90
C THR A 283 1.99 4.34 -25.65
N ILE A 284 1.96 4.34 -26.99
CA ILE A 284 3.10 4.69 -27.86
C ILE A 284 3.70 6.05 -27.50
N ASP A 285 2.89 7.12 -27.51
CA ASP A 285 3.35 8.49 -27.22
C ASP A 285 4.12 8.59 -25.88
N LYS A 286 3.68 7.80 -24.88
CA LYS A 286 4.34 7.78 -23.57
C LYS A 286 5.64 7.00 -23.59
N LEU A 287 5.67 5.84 -24.26
CA LEU A 287 6.88 5.05 -24.38
C LEU A 287 7.95 5.79 -25.19
N GLU A 288 7.57 6.46 -26.29
CA GLU A 288 8.47 7.35 -27.05
C GLU A 288 9.04 8.46 -26.16
N SER A 289 8.17 9.14 -25.41
CA SER A 289 8.61 10.20 -24.51
C SER A 289 9.65 9.69 -23.51
N TRP A 290 9.54 8.45 -23.02
CA TRP A 290 10.52 7.86 -22.12
C TRP A 290 11.78 7.37 -22.81
N ALA A 291 11.69 6.82 -24.02
CA ALA A 291 12.88 6.41 -24.77
C ALA A 291 13.79 7.61 -25.11
N GLU A 292 13.20 8.77 -25.44
CA GLU A 292 13.95 10.02 -25.64
C GLU A 292 14.50 10.57 -24.31
N THR A 293 13.67 10.52 -23.27
CA THR A 293 13.94 11.09 -21.95
C THR A 293 14.98 10.26 -21.19
N GLU A 294 14.96 8.93 -21.24
CA GLU A 294 15.91 8.03 -20.55
C GLU A 294 17.36 8.36 -20.90
N ARG A 295 17.70 8.43 -22.20
CA ARG A 295 19.05 8.80 -22.65
C ARG A 295 19.44 10.18 -22.13
N HIS A 296 18.49 11.13 -22.12
CA HIS A 296 18.72 12.47 -21.58
C HIS A 296 18.93 12.46 -20.05
N TRP A 297 18.15 11.69 -19.31
CA TRP A 297 18.26 11.60 -17.85
C TRP A 297 19.52 10.85 -17.41
N MET A 298 19.86 9.73 -18.05
CA MET A 298 21.11 8.99 -17.81
C MET A 298 22.35 9.85 -18.14
N ALA A 299 22.28 10.68 -19.18
CA ALA A 299 23.36 11.57 -19.58
C ALA A 299 23.50 12.83 -18.68
N HIS A 300 22.40 13.43 -18.23
CA HIS A 300 22.42 14.73 -17.54
C HIS A 300 22.34 14.67 -16.01
N HIS A 301 21.82 13.60 -15.39
CA HIS A 301 21.63 13.53 -13.94
C HIS A 301 22.72 12.73 -13.22
N LYS A 302 23.95 13.24 -13.18
CA LYS A 302 24.96 12.81 -12.19
C LYS A 302 24.70 13.36 -10.77
N PHE A 303 23.77 14.32 -10.58
CA PHE A 303 23.63 15.07 -9.31
C PHE A 303 22.21 15.57 -8.94
N GLY A 304 21.12 14.91 -9.33
CA GLY A 304 19.75 15.31 -8.95
C GLY A 304 18.92 14.18 -8.35
N GLU A 305 18.14 14.47 -7.29
CA GLU A 305 17.10 13.57 -6.78
C GLU A 305 15.93 13.54 -7.76
N MET A 306 15.43 12.33 -8.06
CA MET A 306 14.30 12.12 -8.95
C MET A 306 13.02 11.97 -8.11
N PRO A 307 11.96 12.74 -8.36
CA PRO A 307 10.75 12.70 -7.56
C PRO A 307 9.90 11.45 -7.87
N ARG A 308 9.10 11.01 -6.90
CA ARG A 308 8.22 9.81 -7.01
C ARG A 308 7.22 9.95 -8.16
N GLU A 309 6.74 11.17 -8.37
CA GLU A 309 5.75 11.55 -9.36
C GLU A 309 6.23 11.32 -10.80
N ASP A 310 7.55 11.25 -11.01
CA ASP A 310 8.13 10.97 -12.32
C ASP A 310 8.19 9.45 -12.60
N ILE A 311 8.24 8.61 -11.57
CA ILE A 311 8.32 7.15 -11.71
C ILE A 311 6.95 6.46 -11.65
N TYR A 312 6.01 7.02 -10.89
CA TYR A 312 4.67 6.45 -10.80
C TYR A 312 3.97 6.26 -12.17
N PRO A 313 4.08 7.19 -13.14
CA PRO A 313 3.53 7.02 -14.48
C PRO A 313 4.11 5.84 -15.25
N ILE A 314 5.42 5.55 -15.12
CA ILE A 314 6.04 4.41 -15.80
C ILE A 314 5.57 3.10 -15.18
N LYS A 315 5.54 3.00 -13.84
CA LYS A 315 4.95 1.85 -13.13
C LYS A 315 3.54 1.53 -13.65
N LYS A 316 2.66 2.53 -13.67
CA LYS A 316 1.27 2.35 -14.13
C LYS A 316 1.21 1.96 -15.61
N ARG A 317 2.14 2.43 -16.43
CA ARG A 317 2.17 2.07 -17.85
C ARG A 317 2.71 0.66 -18.07
N THR A 318 3.68 0.21 -17.28
CA THR A 318 4.14 -1.19 -17.29
C THR A 318 2.98 -2.13 -16.98
N GLU A 319 2.14 -1.82 -15.99
CA GLU A 319 0.91 -2.57 -15.70
C GLU A 319 -0.03 -2.60 -16.93
N VAL A 320 -0.36 -1.43 -17.48
CA VAL A 320 -1.27 -1.32 -18.63
C VAL A 320 -0.74 -2.06 -19.85
N LEU A 321 0.56 -1.93 -20.14
CA LEU A 321 1.19 -2.59 -21.28
C LEU A 321 1.18 -4.10 -21.10
N SER A 322 1.58 -4.57 -19.92
CA SER A 322 1.53 -5.99 -19.58
C SER A 322 0.11 -6.56 -19.78
N LYS A 323 -0.95 -5.80 -19.42
CA LYS A 323 -2.36 -6.25 -19.58
C LYS A 323 -2.81 -6.25 -21.03
N GLY A 324 -2.29 -5.31 -21.83
CA GLY A 324 -2.60 -5.19 -23.25
C GLY A 324 -1.95 -6.30 -24.08
N LEU A 325 -0.68 -6.61 -23.79
CA LEU A 325 0.08 -7.63 -24.50
C LEU A 325 -0.29 -9.05 -24.05
N PHE A 326 -0.59 -9.25 -22.77
CA PHE A 326 -0.87 -10.56 -22.19
C PHE A 326 -2.21 -10.54 -21.44
N PRO A 327 -3.34 -10.49 -22.16
CA PRO A 327 -4.66 -10.46 -21.55
C PRO A 327 -4.96 -11.79 -20.83
N GLU A 328 -5.65 -11.72 -19.70
CA GLU A 328 -6.15 -12.92 -19.02
C GLU A 328 -7.09 -13.70 -19.96
N ILE A 329 -6.79 -14.99 -20.17
CA ILE A 329 -7.71 -15.87 -20.89
C ILE A 329 -8.98 -15.99 -20.04
N LYS A 330 -10.06 -15.35 -20.49
CA LYS A 330 -11.39 -15.60 -19.92
C LYS A 330 -11.69 -17.07 -20.14
N SER A 331 -11.67 -17.86 -19.07
CA SER A 331 -12.22 -19.21 -19.06
C SER A 331 -13.65 -19.13 -19.59
N SER A 332 -13.84 -19.58 -20.83
CA SER A 332 -15.15 -19.67 -21.45
C SER A 332 -15.94 -20.71 -20.66
N GLN A 333 -17.05 -20.27 -20.06
CA GLN A 333 -18.05 -21.16 -19.46
C GLN A 333 -18.75 -22.01 -20.52
#